data_AF-A0A850SC87-F1
#
_entry.id   AF-A0A850SC87-F1
#
_cell.length_a   1.000
_cell.length_b   1.000
_cell.length_c   1.000
_cell.angle_alpha   90.00
_cell.angle_beta   90.00
_cell.angle_gamma   90.00
#
_symmetry.space_group_name_H-M   'P 1'
#
loop_
_entity.id
_entity.type
_entity.pdbx_description
1 polymer ?
#
loop_
_entity_poly.entity_id
_entity_poly.type
_entity_poly.pdbx_seq_one_letter_code
_entity_poly.pdbx_strand_id
1 'polypeptide(L)'
;MSKVQVSVGLLAVSLALLIIYGADAAAAASSPSGTGFLPLDEATRGAGLGGGAVIMSIAAFVIARKEPSGIITALLFVNGGLIIAGMLVLIGQGALASENAEGAMRTISSTIAMGAILVGLGGWKAATDRRVAGRKEQATR
;
A
#
# COMPACT_ATOMS: atom_id res chain seq x y z
N MET A 1 -19.80 -6.51 14.52
CA MET A 1 -18.83 -5.71 13.75
C MET A 1 -19.12 -5.95 12.26
N SER A 2 -19.36 -4.90 11.47
CA SER A 2 -19.65 -5.06 10.03
C SER A 2 -18.38 -5.39 9.25
N LYS A 3 -18.50 -6.00 8.05
CA LYS A 3 -17.33 -6.32 7.22
C LYS A 3 -16.60 -5.04 6.82
N VAL A 4 -17.34 -3.96 6.56
CA VAL A 4 -16.76 -2.62 6.36
C VAL A 4 -15.91 -2.16 7.55
N GLN A 5 -16.39 -2.29 8.80
CA GLN A 5 -15.60 -1.88 9.97
C GLN A 5 -14.31 -2.69 10.12
N VAL A 6 -14.38 -4.00 9.88
CA VAL A 6 -13.21 -4.89 9.91
C VAL A 6 -12.20 -4.48 8.83
N SER A 7 -12.65 -4.27 7.60
CA SER A 7 -11.78 -3.85 6.50
C SER A 7 -11.16 -2.48 6.71
N VAL A 8 -11.91 -1.52 7.25
CA VAL A 8 -11.36 -0.19 7.60
C VAL A 8 -10.29 -0.33 8.68
N GLY A 9 -10.52 -1.16 9.71
CA GLY A 9 -9.52 -1.46 10.72
C GLY A 9 -8.24 -2.06 10.12
N LEU A 10 -8.36 -3.06 9.24
CA LEU A 10 -7.20 -3.66 8.56
C LEU A 10 -6.45 -2.64 7.70
N LEU A 11 -7.16 -1.78 6.96
CA LEU A 11 -6.54 -0.75 6.13
C LEU A 11 -5.86 0.34 6.95
N ALA A 12 -6.42 0.69 8.11
CA ALA A 12 -5.81 1.64 9.03
C ALA A 12 -4.54 1.06 9.67
N VAL A 13 -4.55 -0.21 10.08
CA VAL A 13 -3.35 -0.91 10.57
C VAL A 13 -2.31 -1.02 9.46
N SER A 14 -2.73 -1.38 8.25
CA SER A 14 -1.85 -1.38 7.07
C SER A 14 -1.23 -0.01 6.81
N LEU A 15 -1.99 1.07 6.94
CA LEU A 15 -1.47 2.43 6.75
C LEU A 15 -0.44 2.77 7.81
N ALA A 16 -0.72 2.46 9.08
CA ALA A 16 0.22 2.68 10.17
C ALA A 16 1.53 1.89 9.96
N LEU A 17 1.45 0.61 9.58
CA LEU A 17 2.60 -0.21 9.22
C LEU A 17 3.43 0.42 8.10
N LEU A 18 2.77 0.94 7.07
CA LEU A 18 3.43 1.53 5.92
C LEU A 18 4.12 2.87 6.26
N ILE A 19 3.50 3.68 7.12
CA ILE A 19 4.11 4.91 7.64
C ILE A 19 5.33 4.59 8.51
N ILE A 20 5.22 3.63 9.43
CA ILE A 20 6.33 3.19 10.28
C ILE A 20 7.48 2.67 9.41
N TYR A 21 7.17 1.82 8.43
CA TYR A 21 8.15 1.33 7.46
C TYR A 21 8.85 2.47 6.70
N GLY A 22 8.09 3.39 6.12
CA GLY A 22 8.64 4.50 5.35
C GLY A 22 9.51 5.43 6.20
N ALA A 23 9.09 5.72 7.43
CA ALA A 23 9.87 6.51 8.37
C ALA A 23 11.16 5.78 8.80
N ASP A 24 11.09 4.48 9.06
CA ASP A 24 12.25 3.68 9.47
C ASP A 24 13.28 3.58 8.34
N ALA A 25 12.80 3.31 7.11
CA ALA A 25 13.65 3.26 5.93
C ALA A 25 14.31 4.62 5.64
N ALA A 26 13.59 5.73 5.80
CA ALA A 26 14.16 7.06 5.65
C ALA A 26 15.20 7.40 6.73
N ALA A 27 14.97 6.97 7.98
CA ALA A 27 15.93 7.12 9.07
C ALA A 27 17.19 6.25 8.84
N ALA A 28 17.01 5.03 8.33
CA ALA A 28 18.10 4.14 7.97
C ALA A 28 18.98 4.75 6.86
N ALA A 29 18.36 5.32 5.83
CA ALA A 29 19.06 5.96 4.71
C ALA A 29 19.90 7.20 5.12
N SER A 30 19.56 7.85 6.24
CA SER A 30 20.29 9.00 6.77
C SER A 30 21.32 8.64 7.84
N SER A 31 21.43 7.36 8.21
CA SER A 31 22.31 6.89 9.28
C SER A 31 23.59 6.24 8.74
N PRO A 32 24.79 6.52 9.31
CA PRO A 32 26.06 5.91 8.86
C PRO A 32 26.10 4.38 8.96
N SER A 33 25.32 3.82 9.89
CA SER A 33 25.19 2.38 10.12
C SER A 33 24.16 1.69 9.24
N GLY A 34 23.36 2.44 8.44
CA GLY A 34 22.27 1.88 7.63
C GLY A 34 21.11 1.29 8.45
N THR A 35 21.08 1.54 9.75
CA THR A 35 20.04 1.06 10.68
C THR A 35 19.04 2.17 10.95
N GLY A 36 17.75 1.84 10.88
CA GLY A 36 16.67 2.75 11.26
C GLY A 36 16.50 2.85 12.78
N PHE A 37 15.33 3.31 13.21
CA PHE A 37 14.99 3.33 14.64
C PHE A 37 14.58 1.93 15.14
N LEU A 38 14.13 1.05 14.24
CA LEU A 38 13.97 -0.36 14.52
C LEU A 38 15.30 -1.09 14.24
N PRO A 39 15.76 -1.99 15.14
CA PRO A 39 16.96 -2.80 14.95
C PRO A 39 16.67 -3.96 13.98
N LEU A 40 16.19 -3.64 12.79
CA LEU A 40 15.83 -4.57 11.73
C LEU A 40 16.69 -4.30 10.50
N ASP A 41 17.10 -5.39 9.86
CA ASP A 41 17.73 -5.34 8.54
C ASP A 41 16.72 -4.90 7.46
N GLU A 42 17.22 -4.33 6.35
CA GLU A 42 16.41 -3.80 5.27
C GLU A 42 15.42 -4.80 4.67
N ALA A 43 15.86 -6.04 4.45
CA ALA A 43 14.98 -7.07 3.91
C ALA A 43 13.86 -7.45 4.89
N THR A 44 14.17 -7.48 6.19
CA THR A 44 13.22 -7.86 7.25
C THR A 44 12.17 -6.77 7.46
N ARG A 45 12.56 -5.49 7.50
CA ARG A 45 11.59 -4.38 7.57
C ARG A 45 10.69 -4.31 6.34
N GLY A 46 11.27 -4.51 5.15
CA GLY A 46 10.53 -4.46 3.88
C GLY A 46 9.50 -5.56 3.79
N ALA A 47 9.88 -6.81 4.10
CA ALA A 47 8.97 -7.94 4.07
C ALA A 47 7.92 -7.88 5.21
N GLY A 48 8.34 -7.57 6.43
CA GLY A 48 7.48 -7.56 7.61
C GLY A 48 6.49 -6.40 7.59
N LEU A 49 6.99 -5.16 7.52
CA LEU A 49 6.15 -3.97 7.62
C LEU A 49 5.53 -3.59 6.27
N GLY A 50 6.34 -3.53 5.21
CA GLY A 50 5.87 -3.20 3.86
C GLY A 50 5.00 -4.31 3.26
N GLY A 51 5.53 -5.54 3.20
CA GLY A 51 4.82 -6.71 2.70
C GLY A 51 3.58 -7.06 3.54
N GLY A 52 3.68 -6.96 4.87
CA GLY A 52 2.55 -7.14 5.77
C GLY A 52 1.43 -6.13 5.52
N ALA A 53 1.76 -4.85 5.34
CA ALA A 53 0.79 -3.81 4.98
C ALA A 53 0.07 -4.14 3.67
N VAL A 54 0.80 -4.55 2.64
CA VAL A 54 0.22 -4.96 1.36
C VAL A 54 -0.78 -6.11 1.53
N ILE A 55 -0.41 -7.17 2.24
CA ILE A 55 -1.27 -8.33 2.47
C ILE A 55 -2.54 -7.92 3.22
N MET A 56 -2.42 -7.10 4.26
CA MET A 56 -3.58 -6.57 5.00
C MET A 56 -4.49 -5.72 4.12
N SER A 57 -3.93 -4.89 3.25
CA SER A 57 -4.70 -4.09 2.30
C SER A 57 -5.50 -4.95 1.32
N ILE A 58 -4.89 -6.01 0.78
CA ILE A 58 -5.58 -6.97 -0.11
C ILE A 58 -6.67 -7.72 0.66
N ALA A 59 -6.36 -8.23 1.85
CA ALA A 59 -7.34 -8.93 2.68
C ALA A 59 -8.55 -8.05 2.99
N ALA A 60 -8.33 -6.79 3.36
CA ALA A 60 -9.38 -5.83 3.61
C ALA A 60 -10.27 -5.59 2.37
N PHE A 61 -9.67 -5.47 1.19
CA PHE A 61 -10.42 -5.36 -0.07
C PHE A 61 -11.30 -6.60 -0.29
N VAL A 62 -10.75 -7.81 -0.15
CA VAL A 62 -11.49 -9.06 -0.36
C VAL A 62 -12.67 -9.18 0.60
N ILE A 63 -12.49 -8.82 1.87
CA ILE A 63 -13.54 -8.86 2.90
C ILE A 63 -14.69 -7.90 2.57
N ALA A 64 -14.39 -6.67 2.16
CA ALA A 64 -15.39 -5.63 1.86
C ALA A 64 -15.77 -5.52 0.38
N ARG A 65 -15.38 -6.50 -0.45
CA ARG A 65 -15.63 -6.45 -1.91
C ARG A 65 -17.11 -6.33 -2.30
N LYS A 66 -18.02 -6.79 -1.43
CA LYS A 66 -19.48 -6.80 -1.67
C LYS A 66 -20.20 -5.62 -0.99
N GLU A 67 -19.51 -4.85 -0.16
CA GLU A 67 -20.09 -3.77 0.62
C GLU A 67 -19.57 -2.43 0.11
N PRO A 68 -20.42 -1.55 -0.44
CA PRO A 68 -19.97 -0.28 -0.97
C PRO A 68 -19.45 0.62 0.16
N SER A 69 -18.26 1.18 -0.03
CA SER A 69 -17.62 2.06 0.95
C SER A 69 -16.56 2.94 0.30
N GLY A 70 -16.80 4.25 0.30
CA GLY A 70 -15.85 5.24 -0.19
C GLY A 70 -14.57 5.31 0.64
N ILE A 71 -14.66 5.06 1.95
CA ILE A 71 -13.50 5.08 2.86
C ILE A 71 -12.50 3.97 2.51
N ILE A 72 -12.99 2.76 2.25
CA ILE A 72 -12.14 1.61 1.86
C ILE A 72 -11.43 1.89 0.54
N THR A 73 -12.15 2.48 -0.42
CA THR A 73 -11.60 2.90 -1.70
C THR A 73 -10.48 3.92 -1.49
N ALA A 74 -10.71 4.97 -0.70
CA ALA A 74 -9.72 6.00 -0.42
C ALA A 74 -8.47 5.43 0.27
N LEU A 75 -8.64 4.57 1.27
CA LEU A 75 -7.53 3.94 1.99
C LEU A 75 -6.68 3.05 1.07
N LEU A 76 -7.27 2.31 0.13
CA LEU A 76 -6.52 1.52 -0.85
C LEU A 76 -5.67 2.42 -1.78
N PHE A 77 -6.21 3.54 -2.22
CA PHE A 77 -5.46 4.54 -2.99
C PHE A 77 -4.31 5.15 -2.18
N VAL A 78 -4.55 5.48 -0.91
CA VAL A 78 -3.51 6.04 -0.03
C VAL A 78 -2.41 5.02 0.21
N ASN A 79 -2.74 3.77 0.57
CA ASN A 79 -1.74 2.73 0.80
C ASN A 79 -0.93 2.42 -0.47
N GLY A 80 -1.62 2.21 -1.61
CA GLY A 80 -0.95 1.96 -2.88
C GLY A 80 -0.11 3.14 -3.36
N GLY A 81 -0.63 4.36 -3.20
CA GLY A 81 0.07 5.60 -3.54
C GLY A 81 1.31 5.82 -2.68
N LEU A 82 1.26 5.53 -1.39
CA LEU A 82 2.39 5.67 -0.48
C LEU A 82 3.52 4.67 -0.82
N ILE A 83 3.19 3.44 -1.23
CA ILE A 83 4.18 2.47 -1.75
C ILE A 83 4.89 3.03 -2.99
N ILE A 84 4.11 3.51 -3.96
CA ILE A 84 4.68 4.06 -5.21
C ILE A 84 5.54 5.28 -4.90
N ALA A 85 5.05 6.21 -4.08
CA ALA A 85 5.77 7.41 -3.69
C ALA A 85 7.10 7.08 -2.99
N GLY A 86 7.11 6.10 -2.08
CA GLY A 86 8.34 5.64 -1.43
C GLY A 86 9.38 5.14 -2.42
N MET A 87 8.97 4.37 -3.43
CA MET A 87 9.88 3.88 -4.47
C MET A 87 10.38 5.00 -5.39
N LEU A 88 9.56 6.01 -5.69
CA LEU A 88 10.00 7.18 -6.46
C LEU A 88 11.06 7.99 -5.70
N VAL A 89 10.93 8.13 -4.38
CA VAL A 89 11.95 8.76 -3.53
C VAL A 89 13.25 7.96 -3.58
N LEU A 90 13.17 6.64 -3.46
CA LEU A 90 14.34 5.75 -3.52
C LEU A 90 15.08 5.86 -4.88
N ILE A 91 14.34 5.94 -5.99
CA ILE A 91 14.93 6.20 -7.32
C ILE A 91 15.64 7.57 -7.32
N GLY A 92 14.98 8.62 -6.80
CA GLY A 92 15.53 9.97 -6.75
C GLY A 92 16.79 10.10 -5.88
N GLN A 93 16.96 9.21 -4.90
CA GLN A 93 18.16 9.11 -4.06
C GLN A 93 19.32 8.37 -4.73
N GLY A 94 19.15 7.92 -5.99
CA GLY A 94 20.23 7.31 -6.76
C GLY A 94 20.34 5.80 -6.59
N ALA A 95 19.30 5.10 -6.13
CA ALA A 95 19.31 3.64 -5.99
C ALA A 95 19.64 2.90 -7.31
N LEU A 96 19.38 3.53 -8.46
CA LEU A 96 19.69 2.98 -9.79
C LEU A 96 21.11 3.31 -10.28
N ALA A 97 21.88 4.13 -9.56
CA ALA A 97 23.26 4.47 -9.91
C ALA A 97 24.29 3.52 -9.27
N SER A 98 23.83 2.53 -8.50
CA SER A 98 24.68 1.53 -7.84
C SER A 98 25.13 0.44 -8.83
N GLU A 99 26.26 -0.21 -8.55
CA GLU A 99 26.78 -1.36 -9.31
C GLU A 99 25.75 -2.51 -9.43
N ASN A 100 24.76 -2.55 -8.53
CA ASN A 100 23.66 -3.51 -8.52
C ASN A 100 22.34 -2.97 -9.11
N ALA A 101 22.41 -2.05 -10.09
CA ALA A 101 21.24 -1.40 -10.69
C ALA A 101 20.16 -2.37 -11.18
N GLU A 102 20.53 -3.54 -11.71
CA GLU A 102 19.58 -4.56 -12.18
C GLU A 102 18.77 -5.17 -11.03
N GLY A 103 19.45 -5.52 -9.93
CA GLY A 103 18.80 -6.01 -8.71
C GLY A 103 17.91 -4.95 -8.05
N ALA A 104 18.40 -3.71 -7.97
CA ALA A 104 17.63 -2.58 -7.47
C ALA A 104 16.38 -2.32 -8.32
N MET A 105 16.51 -2.35 -9.65
CA MET A 105 15.39 -2.17 -10.58
C MET A 105 14.35 -3.28 -10.43
N ARG A 106 14.75 -4.53 -10.21
CA ARG A 106 13.80 -5.64 -9.95
C ARG A 106 13.02 -5.43 -8.65
N THR A 107 13.67 -5.00 -7.58
CA THR A 107 13.00 -4.72 -6.30
C THR A 107 12.07 -3.52 -6.41
N ILE A 108 12.52 -2.44 -7.06
CA ILE A 108 11.73 -1.23 -7.28
C ILE A 108 10.52 -1.54 -8.16
N SER A 109 10.72 -2.20 -9.30
CA SER A 109 9.64 -2.53 -10.24
C SER A 109 8.59 -3.46 -9.62
N SER A 110 9.02 -4.50 -8.90
CA SER A 110 8.09 -5.41 -8.21
C SER A 110 7.30 -4.70 -7.10
N THR A 111 7.93 -3.80 -6.35
CA THR A 111 7.24 -3.05 -5.29
C THR A 111 6.27 -2.02 -5.87
N ILE A 112 6.66 -1.30 -6.92
CA ILE A 112 5.77 -0.39 -7.66
C ILE A 112 4.59 -1.16 -8.24
N ALA A 113 4.81 -2.35 -8.82
CA ALA A 113 3.74 -3.19 -9.32
C ALA A 113 2.73 -3.53 -8.22
N MET A 114 3.20 -3.79 -6.99
CA MET A 114 2.33 -4.06 -5.86
C MET A 114 1.54 -2.85 -5.40
N GLY A 115 2.17 -1.66 -5.37
CA GLY A 115 1.47 -0.40 -5.14
C GLY A 115 0.40 -0.12 -6.21
N ALA A 116 0.74 -0.36 -7.48
CA ALA A 116 -0.17 -0.22 -8.61
C ALA A 116 -1.36 -1.20 -8.52
N ILE A 117 -1.15 -2.42 -8.04
CA ILE A 117 -2.24 -3.37 -7.75
C ILE A 117 -3.19 -2.79 -6.72
N LEU A 118 -2.70 -2.24 -5.59
CA LEU A 118 -3.58 -1.65 -4.57
C LEU A 118 -4.37 -0.45 -5.11
N VAL A 119 -3.73 0.43 -5.87
CA VAL A 119 -4.39 1.55 -6.57
C VAL A 119 -5.45 1.02 -7.53
N GLY A 120 -5.14 0.00 -8.32
CA GLY A 120 -6.05 -0.65 -9.24
C GLY A 120 -7.26 -1.29 -8.54
N LEU A 121 -7.05 -1.94 -7.40
CA LEU A 121 -8.13 -2.49 -6.56
C LEU A 121 -9.02 -1.38 -6.00
N GLY A 122 -8.45 -0.26 -5.58
CA GLY A 122 -9.19 0.95 -5.21
C GLY A 122 -10.07 1.45 -6.38
N GLY A 123 -9.50 1.58 -7.58
CA GLY A 123 -10.24 1.98 -8.78
C GLY A 123 -11.35 1.01 -9.16
N TRP A 124 -11.09 -0.29 -9.11
CA TRP A 124 -12.09 -1.34 -9.37
C TRP A 124 -13.25 -1.26 -8.38
N LYS A 125 -12.95 -1.05 -7.10
CA LYS A 125 -13.97 -0.87 -6.07
C LYS A 125 -14.81 0.37 -6.35
N ALA A 126 -14.18 1.50 -6.65
CA ALA A 126 -14.86 2.75 -6.98
C ALA A 126 -15.86 2.57 -8.15
N ALA A 127 -15.42 1.88 -9.21
CA ALA A 127 -16.27 1.58 -10.36
C ALA A 127 -17.43 0.65 -10.00
N THR A 128 -17.19 -0.36 -9.17
CA THR A 128 -18.21 -1.31 -8.71
C THR A 128 -19.26 -0.62 -7.84
N ASP A 129 -18.83 0.18 -6.88
CA ASP A 129 -19.71 0.91 -5.96
C ASP A 129 -20.62 1.89 -6.72
N ARG A 130 -20.09 2.60 -7.73
CA ARG A 130 -20.88 3.46 -8.63
C ARG A 130 -21.94 2.68 -9.42
N ARG A 131 -21.61 1.49 -9.94
CA ARG A 131 -22.56 0.62 -10.67
C ARG A 131 -23.69 0.08 -9.79
N VAL A 132 -23.43 -0.10 -8.48
CA VAL A 132 -24.46 -0.53 -7.53
C VAL A 132 -25.39 0.63 -7.18
N ALA A 133 -24.84 1.83 -6.99
CA ALA A 133 -25.63 3.02 -6.70
C ALA A 133 -26.61 3.36 -7.84
N GLY A 134 -26.13 3.37 -9.10
CA GLY A 134 -26.99 3.68 -10.25
C GLY A 134 -28.10 2.65 -10.50
N ARG A 135 -27.89 1.38 -10.15
CA ARG A 135 -28.93 0.34 -10.25
C ARG A 135 -30.04 0.49 -9.22
N LYS A 136 -29.72 0.99 -8.01
CA LYS A 136 -30.74 1.25 -6.99
C LYS A 136 -31.65 2.40 -7.39
N GLU A 137 -31.08 3.47 -7.94
CA GLU A 137 -31.84 4.65 -8.37
C GLU A 137 -32.86 4.32 -9.48
N GLN A 138 -32.51 3.42 -10.40
CA GLN A 138 -33.39 2.94 -11.47
C GLN A 138 -34.50 2.00 -10.99
N ALA A 139 -34.29 1.25 -9.90
CA ALA A 139 -35.29 0.32 -9.36
C ALA A 139 -36.36 1.00 -8.50
N THR A 140 -36.14 2.26 -8.11
CA THR A 140 -37.08 3.10 -7.34
C THR A 140 -37.88 4.11 -8.19
N ARG A 141 -37.68 4.12 -9.51
CA ARG A 141 -38.49 4.89 -10.47
C ARG A 141 -39.43 3.95 -11.22
#